data_AF-A0A9E6AJX2-F1
#
_entry.id   AF-A0A9E6AJX2-F1
#
_cell.length_a   1.000
_cell.length_b   1.000
_cell.length_c   1.000
_cell.angle_alpha   90.00
_cell.angle_beta   90.00
_cell.angle_gamma   90.00
#
_symmetry.space_group_name_H-M   'P 1'
#
loop_
_entity.id
_entity.type
_entity.pdbx_description
1 polymer ?
#
loop_
_entity_poly.entity_id
_entity_poly.type
_entity_poly.pdbx_seq_one_letter_code
_entity_poly.pdbx_strand_id
1 'polypeptide(L)' 'MPFGKYTGRPLYALPEAYLVWFAQKGFPSGELGMQLRSMYEIRANGLGGMLDPLIEADRRR' A
#
# COMPACT_ATOMS: atom_id res chain seq x y z
N MET A 1 1.93 -3.89 -7.15
CA MET A 1 3.34 -3.93 -6.74
C MET A 1 4.19 -4.43 -7.89
N PRO A 2 5.18 -3.66 -8.34
CA PRO A 2 5.97 -4.02 -9.52
C PRO A 2 7.18 -4.92 -9.24
N PHE A 3 7.58 -5.11 -7.97
CA PHE A 3 8.75 -5.91 -7.61
C PHE A 3 8.66 -6.48 -6.19
N GLY A 4 9.64 -7.35 -5.84
CA GLY A 4 9.81 -7.94 -4.52
C GLY A 4 8.87 -9.12 -4.23
N LYS A 5 8.77 -9.50 -2.95
CA LYS A 5 7.99 -10.67 -2.49
C LYS A 5 6.50 -10.59 -2.86
N TYR A 6 5.95 -9.38 -2.97
CA TYR A 6 4.53 -9.14 -3.27
C TYR A 6 4.29 -8.64 -4.70
N THR A 7 5.19 -8.96 -5.63
CA THR A 7 5.03 -8.63 -7.06
C THR A 7 3.67 -9.08 -7.57
N GLY A 8 3.02 -8.25 -8.38
CA GLY A 8 1.69 -8.49 -8.95
C GLY A 8 0.52 -8.22 -7.99
N ARG A 9 0.77 -8.01 -6.69
CA ARG A 9 -0.31 -7.71 -5.73
C ARG A 9 -0.70 -6.24 -5.74
N PRO A 10 -1.99 -5.90 -5.53
CA PRO A 10 -2.39 -4.51 -5.33
C PRO A 10 -1.82 -3.95 -4.02
N LEU A 11 -1.65 -2.62 -3.95
CA LEU A 11 -1.01 -1.98 -2.79
C LEU A 11 -1.81 -2.16 -1.50
N TYR A 12 -3.14 -2.20 -1.58
CA TYR A 12 -4.01 -2.42 -0.42
C TYR A 12 -3.83 -3.82 0.20
N ALA A 13 -3.35 -4.80 -0.57
CA ALA A 13 -3.12 -6.17 -0.11
C ALA A 13 -1.71 -6.38 0.48
N LEU A 14 -0.93 -5.31 0.59
CA LEU A 14 0.38 -5.37 1.23
C LEU A 14 0.25 -5.51 2.75
N PRO A 15 1.00 -6.43 3.37
CA PRO A 15 1.06 -6.51 4.83
C PRO A 15 1.66 -5.24 5.43
N GLU A 16 1.17 -4.84 6.60
CA GLU A 16 1.65 -3.65 7.31
C GLU A 16 3.15 -3.71 7.60
N ALA A 17 3.67 -4.86 8.03
CA ALA A 17 5.10 -5.07 8.26
C ALA A 17 5.96 -4.76 7.01
N TYR A 18 5.41 -4.94 5.81
CA TYR A 18 6.11 -4.62 4.56
C TYR A 18 6.16 -3.12 4.30
N LEU A 19 5.09 -2.40 4.64
CA LEU A 19 5.04 -0.93 4.56
C LEU A 19 5.96 -0.30 5.61
N VAL A 20 5.99 -0.86 6.83
CA VAL A 20 6.93 -0.45 7.90
C VAL A 20 8.38 -0.64 7.47
N TRP A 21 8.71 -1.76 6.80
CA TRP A 21 10.05 -1.98 6.27
C TRP A 21 10.46 -0.88 5.27
N PHE A 22 9.56 -0.47 4.37
CA PHE A 22 9.81 0.68 3.48
C PHE A 22 9.91 2.00 4.25
N ALA A 23 9.12 2.22 5.30
CA ALA A 23 9.24 3.42 6.13
C ALA A 23 10.63 3.53 6.79
N GLN A 24 11.23 2.39 7.17
CA GLN A 24 12.57 2.33 7.75
C GLN A 24 13.70 2.43 6.71
N LYS A 25 13.54 1.81 5.53
CA LYS A 25 14.57 1.76 4.48
C LYS A 25 14.52 2.93 3.50
N GLY A 26 13.39 3.62 3.45
CA GLY A 26 13.08 4.63 2.44
C GLY A 26 12.14 4.07 1.37
N PHE A 27 11.21 4.92 0.95
CA PHE A 27 10.30 4.61 -0.16
C PHE A 27 10.99 4.84 -1.51
N PRO A 28 10.60 4.11 -2.57
CA PRO A 28 11.04 4.41 -3.93
C PRO A 28 10.74 5.86 -4.33
N SER A 29 11.43 6.41 -5.31
CA SER A 29 11.07 7.71 -5.87
C SER A 29 9.83 7.61 -6.78
N GLY A 30 9.21 8.77 -7.03
CA GLY A 30 8.07 8.89 -7.93
C GLY A 30 6.74 8.43 -7.34
N GLU A 31 5.78 8.17 -8.22
CA GLU A 31 4.39 7.93 -7.84
C GLU A 31 4.21 6.70 -6.94
N LEU A 32 4.91 5.59 -7.25
CA LEU A 32 4.85 4.38 -6.44
C LEU A 32 5.28 4.65 -4.99
N GLY A 33 6.33 5.44 -4.80
CA GLY A 33 6.80 5.82 -3.46
C GLY A 33 5.78 6.62 -2.69
N MET A 34 5.15 7.59 -3.35
CA MET A 34 4.07 8.39 -2.77
C MET A 34 2.89 7.50 -2.37
N GLN A 35 2.45 6.60 -3.24
CA GLN A 35 1.35 5.67 -2.96
C GLN A 35 1.68 4.72 -1.80
N LEU A 36 2.91 4.18 -1.74
CA LEU A 36 3.36 3.33 -0.63
C LEU A 36 3.41 4.09 0.69
N ARG A 37 3.88 5.35 0.68
CA ARG A 37 3.86 6.22 1.86
C ARG A 37 2.43 6.48 2.30
N SER A 38 1.51 6.83 1.39
CA SER A 38 0.10 7.01 1.71
C SER A 38 -0.51 5.74 2.32
N MET A 39 -0.21 4.57 1.74
CA MET A 39 -0.68 3.30 2.29
C MET A 39 -0.12 3.03 3.69
N TYR A 40 1.14 3.36 3.94
CA TYR A 40 1.74 3.26 5.28
C TYR A 40 0.99 4.14 6.27
N GLU A 41 0.78 5.43 5.97
CA GLU A 41 0.07 6.36 6.87
C GLU A 41 -1.37 5.87 7.16
N ILE A 42 -2.09 5.40 6.14
CA ILE A 42 -3.45 4.87 6.31
C ILE A 42 -3.44 3.68 7.27
N ARG A 43 -2.49 2.75 7.12
CA ARG A 43 -2.39 1.56 7.98
C ARG A 43 -1.96 1.91 9.40
N ALA A 44 -0.93 2.76 9.55
CA ALA A 44 -0.40 3.18 10.85
C ALA A 44 -1.43 3.91 11.72
N ASN A 45 -2.39 4.60 11.10
CA ASN A 45 -3.47 5.30 11.79
C ASN A 45 -4.78 4.46 11.89
N GLY A 46 -4.76 3.19 11.50
CA GLY A 46 -5.96 2.34 11.56
C GLY A 46 -7.08 2.73 10.57
N LEU A 47 -6.78 3.55 9.56
CA LEU A 47 -7.75 4.09 8.59
C LEU A 47 -8.00 3.15 7.40
N GLY A 48 -7.56 1.89 7.49
CA GLY A 48 -7.63 0.92 6.39
C GLY A 48 -9.04 0.73 5.82
N GLY A 49 -10.07 0.78 6.65
CA GLY A 49 -11.46 0.61 6.22
C GLY A 49 -11.98 1.74 5.32
N MET A 50 -11.35 2.91 5.33
CA MET A 50 -11.73 4.00 4.42
C MET A 50 -11.48 3.65 2.94
N LEU A 51 -10.60 2.67 2.69
CA LEU A 51 -10.31 2.18 1.35
C LEU A 51 -11.30 1.13 0.85
N ASP A 52 -12.11 0.54 1.72
CA ASP A 52 -13.01 -0.57 1.37
C ASP A 52 -13.95 -0.23 0.19
N PRO A 53 -14.59 0.97 0.12
CA PRO A 53 -15.44 1.32 -1.02
C PRO A 53 -14.68 1.39 -2.34
N LEU A 54 -13.41 1.83 -2.31
CA LEU A 54 -12.54 1.90 -3.49
C LEU A 54 -12.09 0.51 -3.94
N ILE A 55 -11.72 -0.35 -2.98
CA ILE A 55 -11.34 -1.74 -3.23
C ILE A 55 -12.52 -2.50 -3.84
N GLU A 56 -13.72 -2.29 -3.32
CA GLU A 56 -14.93 -2.94 -3.84
C GLU A 56 -15.33 -2.41 -5.22
N ALA A 57 -15.06 -1.13 -5.51
CA ALA A 57 -15.24 -0.59 -6.86
C ALA A 57 -14.23 -1.16 -7.87
N ASP A 58 -12.98 -1.36 -7.45
CA ASP A 58 -11.91 -1.95 -8.26
C ASP A 58 -12.20 -3.42 -8.62
N ARG A 59 -12.65 -4.22 -7.65
CA ARG A 59 -13.01 -5.63 -7.85
C ARG A 59 -14.18 -5.88 -8.80
N ARG A 60 -15.02 -4.86 -9.02
CA ARG A 60 -16.18 -4.94 -9.92
C ARG A 60 -15.84 -4.60 -11.38
N ARG A 61 -14.61 -4.15 -11.65
CA ARG A 61 -14.10 -3.89 -13.00
C ARG A 61 -13.44 -5.14 -13.59
#